data_AF-A0A5N6L3C4-F1
#
_entry.id   AF-A0A5N6L3C4-F1
#
_cell.length_a   1.000
_cell.length_b   1.000
_cell.length_c   1.000
_cell.angle_alpha   90.00
_cell.angle_beta   90.00
_cell.angle_gamma   90.00
#
_symmetry.space_group_name_H-M   'P 1'
#
loop_
_entity.id
_entity.type
_entity.pdbx_description
1 polymer ?
#
loop_
_entity_poly.entity_id
_entity_poly.type
_entity_poly.pdbx_seq_one_letter_code
_entity_poly.pdbx_strand_id
1 'polypeptide(L)'
;MNDRRKRGIWLKHKHKKKHQFQAIGRTVSYDTEVTGFMEEHRMRRLTGVKSKELLIWVSISDIYVDYPGSWKITFTNPTGISRTFPISAFKLETEGNTGGCKK
;
A
#
# COMPACT_ATOMS: atom_id res chain seq x y z
N MET A 1 0.80 1.20 27.28
CA MET A 1 0.26 0.26 26.27
C MET A 1 -1.11 0.77 25.82
N ASN A 2 -1.17 1.70 24.86
CA ASN A 2 -2.41 2.24 24.29
C ASN A 2 -2.06 3.02 23.03
N ASP A 3 -2.27 2.44 21.86
CA ASP A 3 -2.22 3.19 20.61
C ASP A 3 -3.63 3.78 20.37
N ARG A 4 -3.80 5.02 20.82
CA ARG A 4 -5.07 5.77 20.81
C ARG A 4 -5.41 6.39 19.44
N ARG A 5 -4.62 6.14 18.40
CA ARG A 5 -4.83 6.71 17.05
C ARG A 5 -4.83 5.68 15.92
N LYS A 6 -5.25 4.44 16.18
CA LYS A 6 -5.52 3.48 15.09
C LYS A 6 -6.84 3.83 14.41
N ARG A 7 -6.81 4.04 13.10
CA ARG A 7 -8.01 4.26 12.29
C ARG A 7 -8.22 3.04 11.40
N GLY A 8 -9.34 2.35 11.58
CA GLY A 8 -9.77 1.32 10.64
C GLY A 8 -10.20 1.95 9.33
N ILE A 9 -9.74 1.37 8.22
CA ILE A 9 -10.19 1.74 6.88
C ILE A 9 -10.89 0.55 6.23
N TRP A 10 -11.94 0.86 5.47
CA TRP A 10 -12.62 -0.10 4.62
C TRP A 10 -12.97 0.57 3.30
N LEU A 11 -12.37 0.07 2.23
CA LEU A 11 -12.57 0.54 0.87
C LEU A 11 -13.26 -0.57 0.08
N LYS A 12 -14.44 -0.25 -0.45
CA LYS A 12 -15.20 -1.15 -1.32
C LYS A 12 -15.23 -0.59 -2.74
N HIS A 13 -14.71 -1.36 -3.68
CA HIS A 13 -14.73 -1.08 -5.12
C HIS A 13 -15.70 -2.02 -5.83
N LYS A 14 -16.34 -1.54 -6.91
CA LYS A 14 -17.24 -2.35 -7.74
C LYS A 14 -16.50 -3.47 -8.49
N HIS A 15 -15.25 -3.23 -8.87
CA HIS A 15 -14.42 -4.16 -9.64
C HIS A 15 -13.01 -4.21 -9.08
N LYS A 16 -12.37 -5.38 -9.23
CA LYS A 16 -10.95 -5.56 -8.91
C LYS A 16 -10.12 -4.70 -9.86
N LYS A 17 -9.17 -3.93 -9.32
CA LYS A 17 -8.26 -3.11 -10.11
C LYS A 17 -6.87 -3.74 -10.10
N LYS A 18 -6.28 -3.89 -11.28
CA LYS A 18 -4.86 -4.24 -11.42
C LYS A 18 -4.11 -2.99 -11.83
N HIS A 19 -3.04 -2.67 -11.11
CA HIS A 19 -2.15 -1.58 -11.43
C HIS A 19 -0.75 -2.14 -11.62
N GLN A 20 -0.10 -1.79 -12.73
CA GLN A 20 1.29 -2.13 -12.97
C GLN A 20 2.14 -0.90 -12.70
N PHE A 21 2.94 -0.96 -11.65
CA PHE A 21 3.94 0.06 -11.38
C PHE A 21 5.13 -0.20 -12.31
N GLN A 22 5.20 0.55 -13.42
CA GLN A 22 6.27 0.42 -14.40
C GLN A 22 7.64 0.73 -13.78
N ALA A 23 7.71 1.74 -12.89
CA ALA A 23 8.93 2.14 -12.20
C ALA A 23 9.60 1.03 -11.37
N ILE A 24 8.84 0.03 -10.91
CA ILE A 24 9.37 -1.13 -10.14
C ILE A 24 9.17 -2.46 -10.87
N GLY A 25 8.57 -2.44 -12.07
CA GLY A 25 8.24 -3.66 -12.81
C GLY A 25 7.32 -4.62 -12.06
N ARG A 26 6.46 -4.12 -11.16
CA ARG A 26 5.57 -4.97 -10.33
C ARG A 26 4.11 -4.69 -10.62
N THR A 27 3.34 -5.77 -10.75
CA THR A 27 1.88 -5.70 -10.84
C THR A 27 1.29 -5.85 -9.45
N VAL A 28 0.34 -4.99 -9.09
CA VAL A 28 -0.44 -5.06 -7.86
C VAL A 28 -1.91 -5.21 -8.23
N SER A 29 -2.60 -6.11 -7.56
CA SER A 29 -4.03 -6.34 -7.68
C SER A 29 -4.72 -5.91 -6.39
N TYR A 30 -5.67 -5.01 -6.53
CA TYR A 30 -6.60 -4.60 -5.49
C TYR A 30 -7.90 -5.38 -5.68
N ASP A 31 -8.36 -6.01 -4.61
CA ASP A 31 -9.63 -6.72 -4.57
C ASP A 31 -10.81 -5.73 -4.46
N THR A 32 -12.04 -6.23 -4.56
CA THR A 32 -13.25 -5.41 -4.41
C THR A 32 -13.42 -4.90 -2.99
N GLU A 33 -12.83 -5.58 -2.01
CA GLU A 33 -12.88 -5.18 -0.61
C GLU A 33 -11.47 -5.13 -0.07
N VAL A 34 -11.05 -3.94 0.33
CA VAL A 34 -9.75 -3.66 0.94
C VAL A 34 -10.01 -3.17 2.36
N THR A 35 -9.51 -3.89 3.35
CA THR A 35 -9.62 -3.50 4.76
C THR A 35 -8.24 -3.40 5.38
N GLY A 36 -8.09 -2.57 6.40
CA GLY A 36 -6.86 -2.49 7.16
C GLY A 36 -6.95 -1.49 8.29
N PHE A 37 -5.92 -1.44 9.12
CA PHE A 37 -5.78 -0.44 10.17
C PHE A 37 -4.60 0.46 9.86
N MET A 38 -4.85 1.76 9.80
CA MET A 38 -3.82 2.77 9.64
C MET A 38 -3.42 3.29 11.03
N GLU A 39 -2.13 3.25 11.28
CA GLU A 39 -1.41 3.83 12.41
C GLU A 39 -0.52 4.97 11.89
N GLU A 40 0.13 5.69 12.79
CA GLU A 40 1.10 6.72 12.41
C GLU A 40 2.25 6.10 11.58
N HIS A 41 2.37 6.53 10.32
CA HIS A 41 3.34 6.03 9.33
C HIS A 41 3.30 4.53 9.02
N ARG A 42 2.29 3.79 9.50
CA ARG A 42 2.18 2.34 9.30
C ARG A 42 0.75 1.92 9.02
N MET A 43 0.58 0.92 8.17
CA MET A 43 -0.68 0.24 7.93
C MET A 43 -0.50 -1.24 8.28
N ARG A 44 -1.42 -1.82 9.04
CA ARG A 44 -1.39 -3.22 9.47
C ARG A 44 -2.70 -3.93 9.15
N ARG A 45 -2.64 -5.26 9.13
CA ARG A 45 -3.77 -6.14 8.82
C ARG A 45 -4.48 -5.74 7.52
N LEU A 46 -3.69 -5.31 6.54
CA LEU A 46 -4.18 -5.01 5.22
C LEU A 46 -4.69 -6.30 4.57
N THR A 47 -5.89 -6.25 4.00
CA THR A 47 -6.47 -7.34 3.21
C THR A 47 -6.96 -6.80 1.88
N GLY A 48 -7.10 -7.68 0.89
CA GLY A 48 -7.53 -7.28 -0.45
C GLY A 48 -6.45 -6.62 -1.30
N VAL A 49 -5.18 -6.62 -0.87
CA VAL A 49 -4.05 -6.14 -1.70
C VAL A 49 -3.07 -7.28 -1.95
N LYS A 50 -2.78 -7.55 -3.22
CA LYS A 50 -1.84 -8.59 -3.65
C LYS A 50 -0.83 -8.02 -4.62
N SER A 51 0.45 -8.30 -4.42
CA SER A 51 1.52 -8.01 -5.38
C SER A 51 1.88 -9.26 -6.17
N LYS A 52 2.21 -9.09 -7.45
CA LYS A 52 2.74 -10.15 -8.30
C LYS A 52 4.26 -10.12 -8.20
N GLU A 53 4.83 -11.18 -7.66
CA GLU A 53 6.26 -11.38 -7.55
C GLU A 53 6.68 -12.56 -8.41
N LEU A 54 7.44 -12.26 -9.48
CA LEU A 54 7.86 -13.22 -10.50
C LEU A 54 6.65 -14.00 -11.07
N LEU A 55 6.36 -15.16 -10.49
CA LEU A 55 5.29 -16.09 -10.90
C LEU A 55 4.15 -16.21 -9.88
N ILE A 56 4.31 -15.72 -8.65
CA ILE A 56 3.35 -15.90 -7.56
C ILE A 56 2.64 -14.59 -7.19
N TRP A 57 1.37 -14.69 -6.78
CA TRP A 57 0.64 -13.59 -6.17
C TRP A 57 0.80 -13.64 -4.67
N VAL A 58 1.39 -12.61 -4.08
CA VAL A 58 1.64 -12.53 -2.65
C VAL A 58 0.78 -11.43 -2.04
N SER A 59 0.04 -11.76 -0.98
CA SER A 59 -0.73 -10.77 -0.24
C SER A 59 0.18 -9.90 0.62
N ILE A 60 -0.23 -8.64 0.79
CA ILE A 60 0.45 -7.67 1.65
C ILE A 60 -0.36 -7.56 2.93
N SER A 61 0.27 -7.75 4.09
CA SER A 61 -0.38 -7.64 5.40
C SER A 61 -0.04 -6.35 6.12
N ASP A 62 1.19 -5.87 5.96
CA ASP A 62 1.71 -4.70 6.66
C ASP A 62 2.47 -3.81 5.68
N ILE A 63 2.35 -2.50 5.86
CA ILE A 63 3.08 -1.49 5.11
C ILE A 63 3.59 -0.48 6.12
N TYR A 64 4.87 -0.14 6.10
CA TYR A 64 5.39 0.93 6.95
C TYR A 64 6.25 1.88 6.15
N VAL A 65 6.22 3.14 6.55
CA VAL A 65 7.02 4.21 5.95
C VAL A 65 8.07 4.62 6.97
N ASP A 66 9.33 4.59 6.54
CA ASP A 66 10.43 5.01 7.38
C ASP A 66 10.60 6.54 7.28
N TYR A 67 10.09 7.24 8.30
CA TYR A 67 10.14 8.70 8.48
C TYR A 67 10.75 9.02 9.86
N PRO A 68 11.65 10.02 9.99
CA PRO A 68 12.07 11.04 9.02
C PRO A 68 13.35 10.71 8.22
N GLY A 69 13.88 9.48 8.33
CA GLY A 69 15.20 9.15 7.80
C GLY A 69 15.25 8.89 6.29
N SER A 70 14.70 7.76 5.84
CA SER A 70 15.04 7.22 4.51
C SER A 70 13.97 7.42 3.43
N TRP A 71 12.78 7.94 3.78
CA TRP A 71 11.65 8.17 2.85
C TRP A 71 11.37 6.93 1.96
N LYS A 72 11.47 5.75 2.59
CA LYS A 72 11.25 4.44 1.98
C LYS A 72 9.96 3.82 2.50
N ILE A 73 9.27 3.11 1.63
CA ILE A 73 8.10 2.31 1.98
C ILE A 73 8.53 0.85 1.99
N THR A 74 8.23 0.15 3.08
CA THR A 74 8.40 -1.29 3.19
C THR A 74 7.04 -1.97 3.20
N PHE A 75 6.89 -2.98 2.35
CA PHE A 75 5.73 -3.86 2.26
C PHE A 75 6.12 -5.20 2.85
N THR A 76 5.29 -5.72 3.75
CA THR A 76 5.50 -6.99 4.42
C THR A 76 4.32 -7.91 4.13
N ASN A 77 4.65 -9.16 3.85
CA ASN A 77 3.71 -10.19 3.52
C ASN A 77 3.38 -11.00 4.80
N PRO A 78 2.23 -11.70 4.87
CA PRO A 78 1.89 -12.53 6.03
C PRO A 78 2.93 -13.61 6.34
N THR A 79 3.71 -14.02 5.33
CA THR A 79 4.81 -14.99 5.44
C THR A 79 6.10 -14.38 6.04
N GLY A 80 6.11 -13.09 6.41
CA GLY A 80 7.25 -12.40 7.00
C GLY A 80 8.27 -11.84 6.01
N ILE A 81 8.09 -12.10 4.70
CA ILE A 81 8.94 -11.50 3.66
C ILE A 81 8.59 -10.02 3.54
N SER A 82 9.61 -9.16 3.59
CA SER A 82 9.47 -7.72 3.45
C SER A 82 10.27 -7.18 2.27
N ARG A 83 9.73 -6.18 1.58
CA ARG A 83 10.36 -5.52 0.43
C ARG A 83 10.32 -4.01 0.63
N THR A 84 11.46 -3.36 0.51
CA THR A 84 11.60 -1.92 0.71
C THR A 84 11.87 -1.24 -0.62
N PHE A 85 11.13 -0.16 -0.89
CA PHE A 85 11.22 0.63 -2.11
C PHE A 85 11.25 2.12 -1.75
N PRO A 86 11.94 2.96 -2.54
CA PRO A 86 11.88 4.40 -2.34
C PRO A 86 10.48 4.95 -2.68
N ILE A 87 9.99 5.97 -1.96
CA ILE A 87 8.68 6.59 -2.26
C ILE A 87 8.60 7.13 -3.68
N SER A 88 9.72 7.54 -4.28
CA SER A 88 9.79 8.01 -5.66
C SER A 88 9.27 6.98 -6.67
N ALA A 89 9.33 5.68 -6.34
CA ALA A 89 8.82 4.59 -7.17
C ALA A 89 7.29 4.52 -7.24
N PHE A 90 6.58 5.19 -6.33
CA PHE A 90 5.12 5.20 -6.24
C PHE A 90 4.52 6.56 -6.59
N LYS A 91 5.28 7.44 -7.27
CA LYS A 91 4.70 8.64 -7.86
C LYS A 91 3.64 8.21 -8.87
N LEU A 92 2.38 8.57 -8.59
CA LEU A 92 1.32 8.54 -9.59
C LEU A 92 1.76 9.45 -10.72
N GLU A 93 1.85 8.91 -11.94
CA GLU A 93 1.86 9.76 -13.14
C GLU A 93 0.57 10.57 -13.08
N THR A 94 0.71 11.82 -12.67
CA THR A 94 -0.39 12.76 -12.49
C THR A 94 -0.66 13.31 -13.88
N GLU A 95 -1.28 12.50 -14.74
CA GLU A 95 -2.01 13.06 -15.87
C GLU A 95 -3.28 13.70 -15.29
N GLY A 96 -3.39 15.02 -15.51
CA GLY A 96 -4.21 15.90 -14.70
C GLY A 96 -5.70 15.57 -14.65
N ASN A 97 -6.23 15.47 -13.43
CA ASN A 97 -7.48 16.14 -13.10
C ASN A 97 -7.53 16.44 -11.59
N THR A 98 -7.90 17.69 -11.31
CA THR A 98 -8.00 18.35 -10.01
C THR A 98 -8.82 17.58 -8.96
N GLY A 99 -8.32 17.60 -7.73
CA GLY A 99 -9.07 17.26 -6.52
C GLY A 99 -8.29 17.69 -5.29
N GLY A 100 -8.25 19.01 -5.06
CA GLY A 100 -7.41 19.63 -4.04
C GLY A 100 -7.66 19.13 -2.63
N CYS A 101 -6.57 18.80 -1.92
CA CYS A 101 -6.51 18.97 -0.48
C CYS A 101 -6.36 20.48 -0.23
N LYS A 102 -7.47 21.18 -0.01
CA LYS A 102 -7.44 22.56 0.48
C LYS A 102 -7.02 22.53 1.95
N LYS A 103 -6.14 23.48 2.25
CA LYS A 103 -5.62 23.89 3.56
C LYS A 103 -6.71 24.20 4.57
#